data_AF-A0A933DQD7-F1
#
_entry.id   AF-A0A933DQD7-F1
#
_cell.length_a   1.000
_cell.length_b   1.000
_cell.length_c   1.000
_cell.angle_alpha   90.00
_cell.angle_beta   90.00
_cell.angle_gamma   90.00
#
_symmetry.space_group_name_H-M   'P 1'
#
loop_
_entity.id
_entity.type
_entity.pdbx_description
1 polymer ?
#
loop_
_entity_poly.entity_id
_entity_poly.type
_entity_poly.pdbx_seq_one_letter_code
_entity_poly.pdbx_strand_id
1 'polypeptide(L)'
;MDVELHLIHLGHDASTDAVLAELDRRNLRPAALPELLALGAKNPNLQKEFPLVALGSVWRYWYGSRDVACLDYWLGGRYLDLCWGGDAWFEGCRFLAVRK
;
A
#
# COMPACT_ATOMS: atom_id res chain seq x y z
N MET A 1 3.82 21.60 -3.33
CA MET A 1 3.03 21.18 -2.17
C MET A 1 3.65 19.90 -1.66
N ASP A 2 4.18 19.91 -0.43
CA ASP A 2 4.64 18.68 0.20
C ASP A 2 3.42 17.87 0.62
N VAL A 3 3.34 16.62 0.15
CA VAL A 3 2.30 15.69 0.55
C VAL A 3 2.80 14.98 1.81
N GLU A 4 2.05 15.09 2.91
CA GLU A 4 2.35 14.38 4.14
C GLU A 4 1.98 12.89 3.97
N LEU A 5 3.01 12.03 3.98
CA LEU A 5 2.87 10.59 3.84
C LEU A 5 2.76 9.92 5.22
N HIS A 6 1.79 9.02 5.35
CA HIS A 6 1.56 8.22 6.54
C HIS A 6 1.66 6.73 6.20
N LEU A 7 2.44 5.99 6.97
CA LEU A 7 2.50 4.52 6.89
C LEU A 7 1.61 3.92 7.96
N ILE A 8 0.57 3.24 7.53
CA ILE A 8 -0.44 2.66 8.40
C ILE A 8 -0.18 1.17 8.54
N HIS A 9 0.02 0.73 9.78
CA HIS A 9 0.22 -0.67 10.14
C HIS A 9 -0.90 -1.07 11.10
N LEU A 10 -1.66 -2.11 10.76
CA LEU A 10 -2.81 -2.57 11.55
C LEU A 10 -2.40 -3.60 12.63
N GLY A 11 -1.23 -4.24 12.48
CA GLY A 11 -0.72 -5.22 13.46
C GLY A 11 -1.47 -6.55 13.49
N HIS A 12 -2.34 -6.79 12.51
CA HIS A 12 -3.04 -8.06 12.31
C HIS A 12 -3.44 -8.18 10.82
N ASP A 13 -3.82 -9.38 10.40
CA ASP A 13 -4.36 -9.59 9.06
C ASP A 13 -5.66 -8.79 8.88
N ALA A 14 -5.78 -8.07 7.76
CA ALA A 14 -6.88 -7.12 7.57
C ALA A 14 -7.42 -7.14 6.14
N SER A 15 -8.73 -7.03 5.99
CA SER A 15 -9.34 -6.85 4.67
C SER A 15 -9.07 -5.44 4.12
N THR A 16 -9.21 -5.27 2.81
CA THR A 16 -9.13 -3.93 2.19
C THR A 16 -10.11 -2.95 2.83
N ASP A 17 -11.34 -3.39 3.13
CA ASP A 17 -12.35 -2.53 3.76
C ASP A 17 -11.95 -2.10 5.17
N ALA A 18 -11.36 -2.99 5.96
CA ALA A 18 -10.87 -2.65 7.29
C ALA A 18 -9.74 -1.61 7.23
N VAL A 19 -8.83 -1.75 6.26
CA VAL A 19 -7.77 -0.76 6.03
C VAL A 19 -8.37 0.59 5.64
N LEU A 20 -9.30 0.62 4.68
CA LEU A 20 -9.94 1.86 4.23
C LEU A 20 -10.72 2.54 5.36
N ALA A 21 -11.46 1.78 6.17
CA ALA A 21 -12.16 2.30 7.33
C ALA A 21 -11.20 2.94 8.35
N GLU A 22 -10.02 2.33 8.55
CA GLU A 22 -8.99 2.88 9.44
C GLU A 22 -8.37 4.16 8.86
N LEU A 23 -8.15 4.24 7.55
CA LEU A 23 -7.69 5.47 6.89
C LEU A 23 -8.72 6.59 7.07
N ASP A 24 -10.00 6.30 6.82
CA ASP A 24 -11.08 7.26 6.97
C ASP A 24 -11.20 7.75 8.42
N ARG A 25 -11.10 6.84 9.40
CA ARG A 25 -11.10 7.19 10.83
C ARG A 25 -9.97 8.16 11.21
N ARG A 26 -8.83 8.08 10.52
CA ARG A 26 -7.68 8.98 10.70
C ARG A 26 -7.72 10.24 9.81
N ASN A 27 -8.79 10.45 9.05
CA ASN A 27 -8.92 11.52 8.05
C ASN A 27 -7.82 11.48 6.98
N LEU A 28 -7.51 10.27 6.50
CA LEU A 28 -6.53 10.00 5.46
C LEU A 28 -7.20 9.42 4.22
N ARG A 29 -6.62 9.66 3.05
CA ARG A 29 -6.95 8.93 1.82
C ARG A 29 -5.84 7.92 1.51
N PRO A 30 -6.14 6.81 0.83
CA PRO A 30 -5.10 5.91 0.35
C PRO A 30 -4.21 6.63 -0.67
N ALA A 31 -2.92 6.32 -0.64
CA ALA A 31 -1.96 6.90 -1.57
C ALA A 31 -2.10 6.28 -2.97
N ALA A 32 -1.80 7.07 -3.99
CA ALA A 32 -1.75 6.65 -5.38
C ALA A 32 -0.34 6.12 -5.76
N LEU A 33 -0.25 5.43 -6.90
CA LEU A 33 1.00 4.88 -7.42
C LEU A 33 2.15 5.92 -7.48
N PRO A 34 1.96 7.17 -7.95
CA PRO A 34 3.06 8.15 -7.96
C PRO A 34 3.61 8.47 -6.57
N GLU A 35 2.75 8.49 -5.54
CA GLU A 35 3.14 8.76 -4.15
C GLU A 35 3.93 7.58 -3.57
N LEU A 36 3.54 6.35 -3.91
CA LEU A 36 4.27 5.13 -3.57
C LEU A 36 5.67 5.11 -4.21
N LEU A 37 5.76 5.42 -5.51
CA LEU A 37 7.03 5.45 -6.23
C LEU A 37 7.95 6.55 -5.72
N ALA A 38 7.41 7.72 -5.38
CA ALA A 38 8.18 8.81 -4.79
C ALA A 38 8.77 8.41 -3.42
N LEU A 39 7.98 7.72 -2.57
CA LEU A 39 8.48 7.18 -1.30
C LEU A 39 9.57 6.12 -1.53
N GLY A 40 9.34 5.16 -2.42
CA GLY A 40 10.30 4.11 -2.75
C GLY A 40 11.62 4.65 -3.29
N ALA A 41 11.57 5.67 -4.16
CA ALA A 41 12.76 6.33 -4.69
C ALA A 41 13.55 7.08 -3.60
N LYS A 42 12.85 7.74 -2.67
CA LYS A 42 13.47 8.48 -1.55
C LYS A 42 14.02 7.55 -0.46
N ASN A 43 13.36 6.42 -0.23
CA ASN A 43 13.65 5.48 0.85
C ASN A 43 13.72 4.04 0.33
N PRO A 44 14.70 3.70 -0.53
CA PRO A 44 14.71 2.41 -1.24
C PRO A 44 14.84 1.20 -0.32
N ASN A 45 15.38 1.36 0.89
CA ASN A 45 15.51 0.27 1.85
C ASN A 45 14.22 -0.05 2.62
N LEU A 46 13.21 0.82 2.58
CA LEU A 46 11.98 0.64 3.35
C LEU A 46 11.22 -0.62 2.91
N GLN A 47 11.16 -0.88 1.60
CA GLN A 47 10.53 -2.09 1.06
C GLN A 47 11.25 -3.41 1.45
N LYS A 48 12.47 -3.34 1.99
CA LYS A 48 13.19 -4.51 2.53
C LYS A 48 12.72 -4.90 3.92
N GLU A 49 12.15 -3.94 4.65
CA GLU A 49 11.66 -4.16 6.00
C GLU A 49 10.23 -4.70 5.97
N PHE A 50 9.42 -4.24 5.02
CA PHE A 50 8.03 -4.66 4.86
C PHE A 50 7.45 -4.27 3.50
N PRO A 51 6.42 -4.99 3.01
CA PRO A 51 5.65 -4.59 1.84
C PRO A 51 4.93 -3.25 2.06
N LEU A 52 5.04 -2.35 1.08
CA LEU A 52 4.40 -1.04 1.04
C LEU A 52 3.26 -1.06 0.02
N VAL A 53 2.01 -0.88 0.45
CA VAL A 53 0.83 -1.01 -0.40
C VAL A 53 0.16 0.35 -0.64
N ALA A 54 -0.24 0.63 -1.88
CA ALA A 54 -0.96 1.85 -2.26
C ALA A 54 -2.35 1.53 -2.83
N LEU A 55 -3.37 1.66 -1.98
CA LEU A 55 -4.77 1.35 -2.32
C LEU A 55 -5.45 2.40 -3.22
N GLY A 56 -4.82 3.56 -3.44
CA GLY A 56 -5.39 4.66 -4.22
C GLY A 56 -5.26 4.48 -5.73
N SER A 57 -4.59 3.42 -6.18
CA SER A 57 -4.48 3.07 -7.60
C SER A 57 -4.81 1.59 -7.78
N VAL A 58 -6.00 1.32 -8.30
CA VAL A 58 -6.55 -0.02 -8.47
C VAL A 58 -6.47 -0.42 -9.94
N TRP A 59 -5.81 -1.54 -10.22
CA TRP A 59 -5.91 -2.24 -11.49
C TRP A 59 -7.09 -3.20 -11.45
N ARG A 60 -7.96 -3.16 -12.46
CA ARG A 60 -9.14 -4.03 -12.55
C ARG A 60 -9.00 -4.96 -13.76
N TYR A 61 -8.99 -6.26 -13.50
CA TYR A 61 -9.02 -7.25 -14.57
C TYR A 61 -10.41 -7.39 -15.16
N TRP A 62 -10.48 -7.86 -16.41
CA TRP A 62 -11.73 -8.10 -17.13
C TRP A 62 -12.65 -9.12 -16.44
N TYR A 63 -12.10 -10.06 -15.67
CA TYR A 63 -12.85 -11.06 -14.90
C TYR A 63 -13.19 -10.60 -13.46
N GLY A 64 -12.98 -9.32 -13.13
CA GLY A 64 -13.49 -8.71 -11.90
C GLY A 64 -12.51 -8.63 -10.72
N SER A 65 -11.34 -9.28 -10.80
CA SER A 65 -10.31 -9.14 -9.76
C SER A 65 -9.73 -7.72 -9.73
N ARG A 66 -9.26 -7.31 -8.55
CA ARG A 66 -8.69 -5.98 -8.29
C ARG A 66 -7.34 -6.15 -7.61
N ASP A 67 -6.32 -5.62 -8.26
CA ASP A 67 -4.98 -5.54 -7.70
C ASP A 67 -4.63 -4.08 -7.44
N VAL A 68 -3.69 -3.87 -6.53
CA VAL A 68 -3.17 -2.55 -6.19
C VAL A 68 -1.66 -2.57 -6.28
N ALA A 69 -1.06 -1.40 -6.46
CA ALA A 69 0.39 -1.31 -6.50
C ALA A 69 1.00 -1.60 -5.12
N CYS A 70 2.07 -2.39 -5.09
CA CYS A 70 2.92 -2.48 -3.91
C CYS A 70 4.41 -2.51 -4.25
N LEU A 71 5.23 -2.08 -3.30
CA LEU A 71 6.67 -2.26 -3.31
C LEU A 71 7.04 -3.30 -2.27
N ASP A 72 7.83 -4.28 -2.66
CA ASP A 72 8.25 -5.35 -1.78
C ASP A 72 9.72 -5.75 -2.03
N TYR A 73 10.18 -6.72 -1.26
CA TYR A 73 11.51 -7.26 -1.39
C TYR A 73 11.47 -8.78 -1.29
N TRP A 74 11.86 -9.43 -2.37
CA TRP A 74 11.81 -10.88 -2.49
C TRP A 74 13.08 -11.43 -3.14
N LEU A 75 13.65 -12.50 -2.56
CA LEU A 75 14.83 -13.20 -3.10
C LEU A 75 16.01 -12.27 -3.48
N GLY A 76 16.23 -11.18 -2.73
CA GLY A 76 17.34 -10.25 -3.01
C GLY A 76 17.00 -9.10 -3.98
N GLY A 77 15.81 -9.12 -4.59
CA GLY A 77 15.33 -8.10 -5.52
C GLY A 77 14.36 -7.12 -4.90
N ARG A 78 14.27 -5.93 -5.49
CA ARG A 78 13.28 -4.89 -5.19
C ARG A 78 12.27 -4.87 -6.32
N TYR A 79 10.98 -5.00 -6.02
CA TYR A 79 9.95 -5.03 -7.05
C TYR A 79 8.92 -3.93 -6.86
N LEU A 80 8.29 -3.60 -7.99
CA LEU A 80 7.03 -2.89 -8.08
C LEU A 80 6.06 -3.87 -8.70
N ASP A 81 5.10 -4.34 -7.91
CA ASP A 81 4.20 -5.41 -8.29
C ASP A 81 2.73 -5.00 -8.16
N LEU A 82 1.88 -5.84 -8.75
CA LEU A 82 0.44 -5.81 -8.56
C LEU A 82 0.08 -6.86 -7.51
N CYS A 83 -0.51 -6.39 -6.42
CA CYS A 83 -0.67 -7.15 -5.21
C CYS A 83 -2.17 -7.33 -4.97
N TRP A 84 -2.58 -8.59 -4.92
CA TRP A 84 -3.98 -8.96 -4.75
C TRP A 84 -4.33 -8.96 -3.26
N GLY A 85 -5.22 -8.07 -2.86
CA GLY A 85 -5.70 -7.97 -1.47
C GLY A 85 -6.69 -9.06 -1.05
N GLY A 86 -7.06 -9.96 -1.97
CA GLY A 86 -7.90 -11.14 -1.78
C GLY A 86 -8.86 -11.11 -0.58
N ASP A 87 -8.70 -12.11 0.30
CA ASP A 87 -9.47 -12.24 1.53
C ASP A 87 -8.89 -11.38 2.68
N ALA A 88 -7.56 -11.22 2.72
CA ALA A 88 -6.87 -10.38 3.69
C ALA A 88 -5.44 -10.02 3.24
N TRP A 89 -4.98 -8.87 3.72
CA TRP A 89 -3.58 -8.47 3.74
C TRP A 89 -2.88 -9.05 4.95
N PHE A 90 -1.67 -9.56 4.76
CA PHE A 90 -0.83 -10.05 5.85
C PHE A 90 -0.48 -8.93 6.85
N GLU A 91 -0.39 -9.25 8.14
CA GLU A 91 -0.07 -8.32 9.22
C GLU A 91 1.21 -7.49 9.01
N GLY A 92 2.16 -7.98 8.20
CA GLY A 92 3.39 -7.28 7.85
C GLY A 92 3.22 -6.15 6.84
N CYS A 93 2.06 -5.99 6.22
CA CYS A 93 1.83 -4.93 5.23
C CYS A 93 1.73 -3.55 5.88
N ARG A 94 2.35 -2.55 5.24
CA ARG A 94 2.17 -1.13 5.56
C ARG A 94 1.44 -0.44 4.43
N PHE A 95 0.36 0.24 4.74
CA PHE A 95 -0.47 0.94 3.77
C PHE A 95 -0.05 2.40 3.72
N LEU A 96 0.34 2.84 2.54
CA LEU A 96 0.68 4.24 2.31
C LEU A 96 -0.62 5.03 2.17
N ALA A 97 -0.72 6.07 2.98
CA ALA A 97 -1.83 6.99 3.01
C ALA A 97 -1.31 8.42 3.06
N VAL A 98 -2.19 9.36 2.74
CA VAL A 98 -1.88 10.78 2.78
C VAL A 98 -3.05 11.54 3.37
N ARG A 99 -2.78 12.72 3.91
CA ARG A 99 -3.83 13.61 4.44
C ARG A 99 -4.88 13.89 3.36
N LYS A 100 -6.16 13.86 3.74
CA LYS A 100 -7.24 14.41 2.91
C LYS A 100 -7.11 15.92 2.75
#